data_AF-A0A0D0CFC9-F1
#
_entry.id   AF-A0A0D0CFC9-F1
#
_cell.length_a   1.000
_cell.length_b   1.000
_cell.length_c   1.000
_cell.angle_alpha   90.00
_cell.angle_beta   90.00
_cell.angle_gamma   90.00
#
_symmetry.space_group_name_H-M   'P 1'
#
loop_
_entity.id
_entity.type
_entity.pdbx_description
1 polymer ?
#
loop_
_entity_poly.entity_id
_entity_poly.type
_entity_poly.pdbx_seq_one_letter_code
_entity_poly.pdbx_strand_id
1 'polypeptide(L)'
;GGGSYGVLTSVTYNTHPEEPVVFITIEAAATPATAQSIIILNKSIVSEFIRLSPSLSDLGWGGYAFISPQSFLFAGLAPNTSWADANATVKPFFDFVANANSGSAILDTFPFDTFYSVYTSLLSTNASGTDGIGSNNELASRLIPRDLVEKDYDRVSETLLSLNNSLLYHLVAGGAVSKVDPDPTGLNPAWRKAAAHVALGVSWPEGTSVSDIRLLEDIAKGYVGVLEGLVGPDGGAYFNEASLYEPNFQETFFGDHYSKLQAIKDQYDPVGLFVVVEGVGSERWDDALECLKA
;
A
#
# COMPACT_ATOMS: atom_id res chain seq x y z
N GLY A 1 0.08 -14.48 -10.44
CA GLY A 1 1.17 -14.00 -9.58
C GLY A 1 2.19 -15.10 -9.38
N GLY A 2 2.96 -15.05 -8.29
CA GLY A 2 3.83 -16.17 -7.91
C GLY A 2 3.03 -17.46 -7.67
N GLY A 3 3.68 -18.62 -7.80
CA GLY A 3 3.06 -19.92 -7.53
C GLY A 3 2.13 -20.47 -8.61
N SER A 4 1.81 -19.70 -9.67
CA SER A 4 0.90 -20.15 -10.74
C SER A 4 1.60 -20.76 -11.95
N TYR A 5 2.90 -20.58 -12.18
CA TYR A 5 3.52 -20.96 -13.48
C TYR A 5 4.52 -22.12 -13.39
N GLY A 6 5.09 -22.33 -12.21
CA GLY A 6 6.20 -23.26 -12.03
C GLY A 6 7.03 -22.89 -10.81
N VAL A 7 8.14 -23.62 -10.64
CA VAL A 7 9.09 -23.42 -9.54
C VAL A 7 10.22 -22.50 -10.01
N LEU A 8 10.33 -21.33 -9.40
CA LEU A 8 11.44 -20.40 -9.61
C LEU A 8 12.68 -20.91 -8.87
N THR A 9 13.78 -21.15 -9.59
CA THR A 9 15.04 -21.65 -9.00
C THR A 9 16.11 -20.58 -8.83
N SER A 10 16.08 -19.53 -9.66
CA SER A 10 16.99 -18.39 -9.59
C SER A 10 16.39 -17.17 -10.28
N VAL A 11 16.84 -15.98 -9.90
CA VAL A 11 16.45 -14.71 -10.49
C VAL A 11 17.66 -13.80 -10.55
N THR A 12 17.73 -12.95 -11.57
CA THR A 12 18.75 -11.91 -11.70
C THR A 12 18.06 -10.57 -11.62
N TYR A 13 18.48 -9.72 -10.69
CA TYR A 13 17.94 -8.38 -10.51
C TYR A 13 18.89 -7.33 -11.08
N ASN A 14 18.32 -6.25 -11.60
CA ASN A 14 19.07 -5.02 -11.81
C ASN A 14 19.46 -4.44 -10.44
N THR A 15 20.71 -4.01 -10.32
CA THR A 15 21.18 -3.22 -9.18
C THR A 15 21.35 -1.78 -9.61
N HIS A 16 21.29 -0.87 -8.63
CA HIS A 16 21.49 0.56 -8.82
C HIS A 16 22.76 1.00 -8.08
N PRO A 17 23.44 2.07 -8.53
CA PRO A 17 24.52 2.68 -7.77
C PRO A 17 24.07 3.05 -6.36
N GLU A 18 25.04 3.04 -5.44
CA GLU A 18 24.82 3.58 -4.11
C GLU A 18 24.68 5.10 -4.19
N GLU A 19 23.64 5.63 -3.55
CA GLU A 19 23.32 7.05 -3.53
C GLU A 19 23.05 7.48 -2.08
N PRO A 20 23.34 8.74 -1.72
CA PRO A 20 22.91 9.30 -0.44
C PRO A 20 21.38 9.29 -0.35
N VAL A 21 20.86 9.10 0.85
CA VAL A 21 19.42 9.00 1.12
C VAL A 21 19.06 10.00 2.20
N VAL A 22 17.97 10.73 2.01
CA VAL A 22 17.36 11.49 3.11
C VAL A 22 16.12 10.74 3.56
N PHE A 23 16.03 10.49 4.87
CA PHE A 23 14.88 9.90 5.53
C PHE A 23 14.14 10.95 6.35
N ILE A 24 12.81 10.88 6.38
CA ILE A 24 11.98 11.77 7.19
C ILE A 24 10.98 10.97 8.02
N THR A 25 10.62 11.53 9.16
CA THR A 25 9.47 11.11 9.97
C THR A 25 8.57 12.30 10.25
N ILE A 26 7.26 12.05 10.17
CA ILE A 26 6.22 12.99 10.54
C ILE A 26 5.26 12.23 11.44
N GLU A 27 5.11 12.67 12.68
CA GLU A 27 4.12 12.14 13.60
C GLU A 27 3.29 13.28 14.18
N ALA A 28 1.99 13.24 13.92
CA ALA A 28 1.06 14.19 14.53
C ALA A 28 0.82 13.80 15.99
N ALA A 29 1.28 14.64 16.93
CA ALA A 29 1.09 14.41 18.35
C ALA A 29 -0.14 15.15 18.87
N ALA A 30 -1.10 14.39 19.41
CA ALA A 30 -2.31 14.96 20.01
C ALA A 30 -2.07 15.37 21.47
N THR A 31 -1.70 16.63 21.74
CA THR A 31 -1.60 17.12 23.13
C THR A 31 -1.96 18.60 23.31
N PRO A 32 -2.75 18.96 24.34
CA PRO A 32 -4.00 18.32 24.79
C PRO A 32 -5.19 18.87 23.99
N ALA A 33 -5.89 17.99 23.27
CA ALA A 33 -7.06 18.31 22.47
C ALA A 33 -8.20 17.32 22.80
N THR A 34 -9.46 17.75 22.73
CA THR A 34 -10.63 16.82 22.83
C THR A 34 -10.59 15.79 21.69
N ALA A 35 -11.26 14.64 21.85
CA ALA A 35 -11.35 13.62 20.80
C ALA A 35 -11.88 14.20 19.47
N GLN A 36 -12.87 15.09 19.53
CA GLN A 36 -13.43 15.74 18.34
C GLN A 36 -12.40 16.65 17.64
N SER A 37 -11.64 17.43 18.40
CA SER A 37 -10.59 18.28 17.83
C SER A 37 -9.44 17.46 17.23
N ILE A 38 -9.13 16.29 17.79
CA ILE A 38 -8.13 15.35 17.23
C ILE A 38 -8.60 14.82 15.88
N ILE A 39 -9.87 14.43 15.76
CA ILE A 39 -10.43 13.93 14.49
C ILE A 39 -10.41 15.01 13.41
N ILE A 40 -10.82 16.24 13.74
CA ILE A 40 -10.82 17.36 12.79
C ILE A 40 -9.39 17.68 12.34
N LEU A 41 -8.44 17.72 13.29
CA LEU A 41 -7.04 17.97 13.03
C LEU A 41 -6.45 16.89 12.11
N ASN A 42 -6.57 15.61 12.47
CA ASN A 42 -6.02 14.52 11.66
C ASN A 42 -6.66 14.46 10.28
N LYS A 43 -7.96 14.73 10.16
CA LYS A 43 -8.60 14.84 8.84
C LYS A 43 -7.89 15.86 7.96
N SER A 44 -7.54 17.03 8.49
CA SER A 44 -6.82 18.06 7.72
C SER A 44 -5.40 17.64 7.32
N ILE A 45 -4.67 16.95 8.21
CA ILE A 45 -3.32 16.44 7.96
C ILE A 45 -3.33 15.34 6.90
N VAL A 46 -4.26 14.40 7.03
CA VAL A 46 -4.42 13.29 6.09
C VAL A 46 -4.82 13.79 4.70
N SER A 47 -5.78 14.73 4.62
CA SER A 47 -6.18 15.34 3.35
C SER A 47 -4.98 16.03 2.68
N GLU A 48 -4.23 16.84 3.42
CA GLU A 48 -3.06 17.55 2.88
C GLU A 48 -1.93 16.59 2.46
N PHE A 49 -1.67 15.53 3.22
CA PHE A 49 -0.70 14.50 2.85
C PHE A 49 -1.11 13.80 1.54
N ILE A 50 -2.37 13.37 1.43
CA ILE A 50 -2.89 12.72 0.21
C ILE A 50 -2.79 13.67 -0.98
N ARG A 51 -3.11 14.96 -0.80
CA ARG A 51 -2.95 15.99 -1.85
C ARG A 51 -1.52 16.12 -2.35
N LEU A 52 -0.54 16.06 -1.45
CA LEU A 52 0.88 16.22 -1.75
C LEU A 52 1.53 14.93 -2.29
N SER A 53 0.93 13.77 -2.04
CA SER A 53 1.54 12.46 -2.33
C SER A 53 1.98 12.28 -3.80
N PRO A 54 1.23 12.72 -4.83
CA PRO A 54 1.70 12.57 -6.21
C PRO A 54 2.97 13.39 -6.49
N SER A 55 3.03 14.63 -5.97
CA SER A 55 4.20 15.50 -6.12
C SER A 55 5.43 14.97 -5.37
N LEU A 56 5.22 14.39 -4.18
CA LEU A 56 6.29 13.72 -3.44
C LEU A 56 6.88 12.57 -4.27
N SER A 57 6.02 11.72 -4.87
CA SER A 57 6.48 10.62 -5.72
C SER A 57 7.26 11.10 -6.96
N ASP A 58 6.86 12.23 -7.57
CA ASP A 58 7.55 12.80 -8.72
C ASP A 58 8.96 13.32 -8.38
N LEU A 59 9.12 13.79 -7.13
CA LEU A 59 10.39 14.21 -6.55
C LEU A 59 11.21 13.04 -6.01
N GLY A 60 10.76 11.79 -6.20
CA GLY A 60 11.49 10.58 -5.82
C GLY A 60 11.29 10.13 -4.37
N TRP A 61 10.36 10.75 -3.64
CA TRP A 61 9.99 10.28 -2.31
C TRP A 61 9.14 9.03 -2.38
N GLY A 62 9.48 8.05 -1.54
CA GLY A 62 8.65 6.89 -1.28
C GLY A 62 8.59 6.57 0.20
N GLY A 63 7.58 5.81 0.64
CA GLY A 63 7.41 5.50 2.06
C GLY A 63 6.04 4.98 2.43
N TYR A 64 5.77 4.99 3.73
CA TYR A 64 4.55 4.43 4.32
C TYR A 64 3.95 5.44 5.28
N ALA A 65 2.66 5.76 5.10
CA ALA A 65 1.88 6.47 6.10
C ALA A 65 0.93 5.51 6.81
N PHE A 66 0.93 5.56 8.14
CA PHE A 66 -0.08 4.94 8.99
C PHE A 66 -1.12 6.01 9.33
N ILE A 67 -2.36 5.77 8.91
CA ILE A 67 -3.44 6.74 8.96
C ILE A 67 -4.60 6.14 9.75
N SER A 68 -5.16 6.92 10.66
CA SER A 68 -6.45 6.64 11.30
C SER A 68 -7.20 7.95 11.55
N PRO A 69 -8.47 7.91 11.98
CA PRO A 69 -9.17 9.11 12.44
C PRO A 69 -8.46 9.86 13.58
N GLN A 70 -7.56 9.19 14.31
CA GLN A 70 -6.95 9.70 15.54
C GLN A 70 -5.44 9.91 15.46
N SER A 71 -4.78 9.39 14.43
CA SER A 71 -3.33 9.44 14.30
C SER A 71 -2.90 9.56 12.85
N PHE A 72 -1.75 10.19 12.67
CA PHE A 72 -1.02 10.24 11.42
C PHE A 72 0.46 10.05 11.70
N LEU A 73 1.05 9.05 11.04
CA LEU A 73 2.50 8.86 10.99
C LEU A 73 2.90 8.68 9.53
N PHE A 74 3.95 9.34 9.08
CA PHE A 74 4.60 9.08 7.80
C PHE A 74 6.08 8.87 8.00
N ALA A 75 6.60 7.79 7.42
CA ALA A 75 8.03 7.53 7.29
C ALA A 75 8.35 7.41 5.80
N GLY A 76 9.28 8.25 5.34
CA GLY A 76 9.61 8.33 3.92
C GLY A 76 11.08 8.55 3.67
N LEU A 77 11.52 8.20 2.47
CA LEU A 77 12.88 8.41 2.01
C LEU A 77 12.93 8.90 0.57
N ALA A 78 13.97 9.66 0.26
CA ALA A 78 14.33 10.06 -1.11
C ALA A 78 15.81 9.77 -1.35
N PRO A 79 16.15 8.92 -2.34
CA PRO A 79 17.53 8.71 -2.76
C PRO A 79 18.02 9.85 -3.65
N ASN A 80 19.33 10.04 -3.71
CA ASN A 80 20.01 11.02 -4.56
C ASN A 80 19.44 12.45 -4.40
N THR A 81 19.25 12.87 -3.15
CA THR A 81 18.73 14.19 -2.80
C THR A 81 19.61 14.80 -1.72
N SER A 82 19.93 16.09 -1.85
CA SER A 82 20.67 16.81 -0.81
C SER A 82 19.78 17.08 0.40
N TRP A 83 20.38 17.19 1.59
CA TRP A 83 19.63 17.56 2.79
C TRP A 83 18.88 18.90 2.62
N ALA A 84 19.48 19.87 1.93
CA ALA A 84 18.87 21.17 1.67
C ALA A 84 17.62 21.04 0.76
N ASP A 85 17.71 20.26 -0.31
CA ASP A 85 16.58 20.05 -1.24
C ASP A 85 15.47 19.22 -0.59
N ALA A 86 15.83 18.19 0.20
CA ALA A 86 14.86 17.42 0.96
C ALA A 86 14.10 18.32 1.94
N ASN A 87 14.82 19.11 2.73
CA ASN A 87 14.22 20.00 3.72
C ASN A 87 13.33 21.04 3.02
N ALA A 88 13.77 21.61 1.90
CA ALA A 88 12.94 22.53 1.11
C ALA A 88 11.65 21.88 0.59
N THR A 89 11.71 20.60 0.19
CA THR A 89 10.57 19.84 -0.32
C THR A 89 9.52 19.58 0.75
N VAL A 90 9.94 19.15 1.95
CA VAL A 90 9.01 18.70 3.01
C VAL A 90 8.61 19.81 3.96
N LYS A 91 9.37 20.91 4.01
CA LYS A 91 9.14 22.05 4.92
C LYS A 91 7.72 22.62 4.86
N PRO A 92 7.07 22.83 3.69
CA PRO A 92 5.70 23.33 3.67
C PRO A 92 4.73 22.42 4.43
N PHE A 93 4.88 21.09 4.31
CA PHE A 93 4.04 20.13 5.01
C PHE A 93 4.42 20.04 6.49
N PHE A 94 5.70 20.13 6.84
CA PHE A 94 6.16 20.20 8.23
C PHE A 94 5.58 21.42 8.94
N ASP A 95 5.65 22.60 8.32
CA ASP A 95 5.09 23.83 8.88
C ASP A 95 3.56 23.73 9.04
N PHE A 96 2.87 23.11 8.07
CA PHE A 96 1.43 22.83 8.17
C PHE A 96 1.11 21.95 9.38
N VAL A 97 1.79 20.80 9.53
CA VAL A 97 1.58 19.86 10.62
C VAL A 97 1.95 20.47 11.97
N ALA A 98 3.06 21.20 12.05
CA ALA A 98 3.49 21.91 13.26
C ALA A 98 2.45 22.94 13.70
N ASN A 99 1.97 23.78 12.77
CA ASN A 99 0.94 24.78 13.07
C ASN A 99 -0.36 24.11 13.53
N ALA A 100 -0.76 23.04 12.86
CA ALA A 100 -1.99 22.32 13.17
C ALA A 100 -1.89 21.61 14.56
N ASN A 101 -0.70 21.13 14.94
CA ASN A 101 -0.44 20.48 16.24
C ASN A 101 0.09 21.44 17.32
N SER A 102 -0.01 22.77 17.13
CA SER A 102 0.52 23.76 18.10
C SER A 102 2.00 23.54 18.47
N GLY A 103 2.80 23.02 17.55
CA GLY A 103 4.22 22.72 17.73
C GLY A 103 4.53 21.38 18.44
N SER A 104 3.53 20.55 18.72
CA SER A 104 3.73 19.26 19.40
C SER A 104 4.12 18.11 18.47
N ALA A 105 4.03 18.28 17.15
CA ALA A 105 4.36 17.23 16.18
C ALA A 105 5.85 16.85 16.20
N ILE A 106 6.14 15.58 15.93
CA ILE A 106 7.51 15.10 15.69
C ILE A 106 7.79 15.22 14.20
N LEU A 107 8.85 15.95 13.85
CA LEU A 107 9.18 16.33 12.48
C LEU A 107 10.69 16.22 12.30
N ASP A 108 11.17 15.05 11.88
CA ASP A 108 12.60 14.80 11.77
C ASP A 108 13.05 14.58 10.32
N THR A 109 14.32 14.92 10.06
CA THR A 109 14.97 14.73 8.77
C THR A 109 16.41 14.27 9.00
N PHE A 110 16.74 13.10 8.48
CA PHE A 110 18.00 12.41 8.70
C PHE A 110 18.72 12.19 7.36
N PRO A 111 19.92 12.75 7.15
CA PRO A 111 20.75 12.39 6.01
C PRO A 111 21.50 11.08 6.30
N PHE A 112 21.60 10.24 5.29
CA PHE A 112 22.34 8.98 5.29
C PHE A 112 23.22 8.90 4.04
N ASP A 113 24.43 8.37 4.19
CA ASP A 113 25.35 8.22 3.06
C ASP A 113 24.91 7.12 2.09
N THR A 114 24.17 6.11 2.59
CA THR A 114 23.78 4.92 1.83
C THR A 114 22.42 4.39 2.27
N PHE A 115 21.69 3.71 1.37
CA PHE A 115 20.48 2.98 1.74
C PHE A 115 20.75 1.88 2.79
N TYR A 116 21.92 1.25 2.77
CA TYR A 116 22.28 0.23 3.77
C TYR A 116 22.32 0.83 5.18
N SER A 117 22.82 2.06 5.34
CA SER A 117 22.82 2.74 6.64
C SER A 117 21.41 3.04 7.14
N VAL A 118 20.50 3.51 6.26
CA VAL A 118 19.05 3.64 6.57
C VAL A 118 18.50 2.32 7.08
N TYR A 119 18.75 1.23 6.34
CA TYR A 119 18.28 -0.10 6.70
C TYR A 119 18.79 -0.51 8.09
N THR A 120 20.09 -0.45 8.33
CA THR A 120 20.68 -0.90 9.61
C THR A 120 20.34 -0.04 10.81
N SER A 121 20.08 1.26 10.61
CA SER A 121 19.82 2.21 11.69
C SER A 121 18.34 2.37 12.04
N LEU A 122 17.44 2.19 11.06
CA LEU A 122 16.02 2.52 11.22
C LEU A 122 15.08 1.35 10.89
N LEU A 123 15.39 0.56 9.85
CA LEU A 123 14.45 -0.47 9.36
C LEU A 123 14.71 -1.86 9.95
N SER A 124 15.97 -2.20 10.26
CA SER A 124 16.35 -3.49 10.85
C SER A 124 16.36 -3.46 12.38
N THR A 125 16.24 -2.28 12.99
CA THR A 125 16.26 -2.08 14.45
C THR A 125 14.90 -2.40 15.05
N ASN A 126 14.35 -3.57 14.75
CA ASN A 126 13.26 -4.11 15.55
C ASN A 126 13.88 -4.84 16.75
N ALA A 127 13.63 -4.38 17.98
CA ALA A 127 14.21 -4.97 19.19
C ALA A 127 13.82 -6.46 19.37
N SER A 128 12.75 -6.91 18.70
CA SER A 128 12.29 -8.30 18.65
C SER A 128 12.94 -9.16 17.56
N GLY A 129 13.72 -8.59 16.63
CA GLY A 129 14.37 -9.34 15.54
C GLY A 129 13.43 -9.80 14.40
N THR A 130 12.12 -9.63 14.57
CA THR A 130 11.10 -9.76 13.53
C THR A 130 10.02 -8.70 13.75
N ASP A 131 9.30 -8.33 12.70
CA ASP A 131 7.98 -7.72 12.86
C ASP A 131 7.07 -8.65 13.67
N GLY A 132 6.03 -8.10 14.32
CA GLY A 132 5.04 -8.88 15.05
C GLY A 132 4.19 -9.74 14.11
N ILE A 133 4.79 -10.78 13.53
CA ILE A 133 4.17 -11.73 12.60
C ILE A 133 3.43 -12.86 13.35
N GLY A 134 2.70 -13.70 12.61
CA GLY A 134 1.97 -14.86 13.17
C GLY A 134 0.61 -14.51 13.76
N SER A 135 0.10 -13.31 13.47
CA SER A 135 -1.28 -12.93 13.78
C SER A 135 -2.21 -13.34 12.63
N ASN A 136 -3.42 -13.78 12.94
CA ASN A 136 -4.45 -13.99 11.92
C ASN A 136 -4.90 -12.62 11.40
N ASN A 137 -4.92 -12.47 10.07
CA ASN A 137 -5.21 -11.20 9.44
C ASN A 137 -5.90 -11.39 8.09
N GLU A 138 -6.90 -10.57 7.83
CA GLU A 138 -7.55 -10.46 6.53
C GLU A 138 -7.46 -9.03 6.01
N LEU A 139 -7.02 -8.90 4.76
CA LEU A 139 -6.73 -7.62 4.15
C LEU A 139 -7.85 -7.18 3.20
N ALA A 140 -7.94 -5.87 3.03
CA ALA A 140 -8.57 -5.21 1.92
C ALA A 140 -7.57 -4.18 1.37
N SER A 141 -7.52 -4.01 0.04
CA SER A 141 -6.61 -3.04 -0.54
C SER A 141 -7.04 -2.55 -1.91
N ARG A 142 -6.57 -1.36 -2.28
CA ARG A 142 -6.69 -0.80 -3.62
C ARG A 142 -5.48 0.06 -4.00
N LEU A 143 -5.13 -0.01 -5.28
CA LEU A 143 -4.35 1.02 -5.96
C LEU A 143 -5.25 2.23 -6.15
N ILE A 144 -4.85 3.36 -5.56
CA ILE A 144 -5.57 4.62 -5.68
C ILE A 144 -5.12 5.34 -6.94
N PRO A 145 -6.00 5.58 -7.94
CA PRO A 145 -5.62 6.28 -9.16
C PRO A 145 -5.10 7.68 -8.86
N ARG A 146 -4.00 8.05 -9.53
CA ARG A 146 -3.38 9.37 -9.39
C ARG A 146 -4.33 10.49 -9.81
N ASP A 147 -5.03 10.29 -10.93
CA ASP A 147 -6.06 11.20 -11.42
C ASP A 147 -7.15 11.48 -10.37
N LEU A 148 -7.52 10.48 -9.56
CA LEU A 148 -8.50 10.64 -8.51
C LEU A 148 -7.95 11.52 -7.37
N VAL A 149 -6.71 11.28 -6.97
CA VAL A 149 -6.03 12.12 -5.95
C VAL A 149 -5.88 13.56 -6.42
N GLU A 150 -5.43 13.79 -7.65
CA GLU A 150 -5.22 15.14 -8.17
C GLU A 150 -6.52 15.93 -8.36
N LYS A 151 -7.64 15.25 -8.68
CA LYS A 151 -8.95 15.89 -8.87
C LYS A 151 -9.74 16.05 -7.58
N ASP A 152 -9.65 15.09 -6.67
CA ASP A 152 -10.56 14.98 -5.52
C ASP A 152 -9.90 14.27 -4.31
N TYR A 153 -8.74 14.77 -3.88
CA TYR A 153 -8.04 14.24 -2.70
C TYR A 153 -8.88 14.31 -1.41
N ASP A 154 -9.82 15.27 -1.30
CA ASP A 154 -10.72 15.36 -0.17
C ASP A 154 -11.64 14.13 -0.11
N ARG A 155 -12.28 13.74 -1.23
CA ARG A 155 -13.07 12.50 -1.28
C ARG A 155 -12.24 11.27 -0.95
N VAL A 156 -10.99 11.20 -1.41
CA VAL A 156 -10.08 10.08 -1.05
C VAL A 156 -9.86 10.07 0.46
N SER A 157 -9.44 11.18 1.06
CA SER A 157 -9.17 11.29 2.49
C SER A 157 -10.40 10.97 3.35
N GLU A 158 -11.57 11.49 2.99
CA GLU A 158 -12.82 11.26 3.68
C GLU A 158 -13.25 9.80 3.63
N THR A 159 -13.13 9.18 2.46
CA THR A 159 -13.46 7.76 2.29
C THR A 159 -12.53 6.88 3.12
N LEU A 160 -11.21 7.13 3.07
CA LEU A 160 -10.23 6.38 3.84
C LEU A 160 -10.46 6.51 5.35
N LEU A 161 -10.76 7.71 5.86
CA LEU A 161 -11.06 7.93 7.27
C LEU A 161 -12.43 7.37 7.68
N SER A 162 -13.39 7.25 6.77
CA SER A 162 -14.71 6.67 7.04
C SER A 162 -14.68 5.17 7.35
N LEU A 163 -13.60 4.47 6.95
CA LEU A 163 -13.36 3.07 7.31
C LEU A 163 -13.18 2.87 8.82
N ASN A 164 -12.93 3.96 9.55
CA ASN A 164 -12.83 4.01 11.01
C ASN A 164 -11.88 2.95 11.61
N ASN A 165 -10.77 2.71 10.90
CA ASN A 165 -9.72 1.78 11.28
C ASN A 165 -8.35 2.38 10.92
N SER A 166 -7.28 1.78 11.42
CA SER A 166 -5.92 2.11 10.95
C SER A 166 -5.69 1.48 9.58
N LEU A 167 -5.10 2.27 8.68
CA LEU A 167 -4.73 1.84 7.34
C LEU A 167 -3.32 2.29 7.01
N LEU A 168 -2.75 1.59 6.04
CA LEU A 168 -1.46 1.89 5.44
C LEU A 168 -1.69 2.53 4.07
N TYR A 169 -1.07 3.69 3.86
CA TYR A 169 -0.98 4.36 2.57
C TYR A 169 0.47 4.23 2.08
N HIS A 170 0.69 3.30 1.15
CA HIS A 170 2.01 3.01 0.58
C HIS A 170 2.28 4.00 -0.56
N LEU A 171 3.14 4.98 -0.29
CA LEU A 171 3.69 5.87 -1.31
C LEU A 171 4.81 5.14 -2.06
N VAL A 172 4.44 4.12 -2.82
CA VAL A 172 5.37 3.23 -3.56
C VAL A 172 5.03 3.13 -5.04
N ALA A 173 4.04 3.90 -5.50
CA ALA A 173 3.68 4.09 -6.90
C ALA A 173 4.16 5.47 -7.40
N GLY A 174 3.73 5.88 -8.60
CA GLY A 174 4.18 7.15 -9.19
C GLY A 174 5.68 7.18 -9.54
N GLY A 175 6.26 8.37 -9.63
CA GLY A 175 7.71 8.56 -9.81
C GLY A 175 8.34 7.72 -10.94
N ALA A 176 9.25 6.82 -10.57
CA ALA A 176 9.90 5.91 -11.52
C ALA A 176 8.95 4.79 -12.00
N VAL A 177 8.04 4.32 -11.15
CA VAL A 177 7.11 3.21 -11.45
C VAL A 177 6.17 3.59 -12.59
N SER A 178 5.72 4.85 -12.66
CA SER A 178 4.83 5.33 -13.74
C SER A 178 5.49 5.44 -15.11
N LYS A 179 6.82 5.42 -15.17
CA LYS A 179 7.61 5.61 -16.41
C LYS A 179 8.00 4.30 -17.10
N VAL A 180 7.78 3.16 -16.44
CA VAL A 180 8.12 1.83 -16.99
C VAL A 180 7.02 1.38 -17.93
N ASP A 181 7.38 0.84 -19.09
CA ASP A 181 6.42 0.21 -20.01
C ASP A 181 5.66 -0.94 -19.28
N PRO A 182 4.31 -0.93 -19.24
CA PRO A 182 3.57 -2.02 -18.62
C PRO A 182 3.64 -3.33 -19.42
N ASP A 183 3.66 -3.27 -20.75
CA ASP A 183 3.46 -4.41 -21.67
C ASP A 183 4.46 -5.58 -21.54
N PRO A 184 5.76 -5.36 -21.27
CA PRO A 184 6.73 -6.44 -21.11
C PRO A 184 6.67 -7.09 -19.71
N THR A 185 5.84 -6.58 -18.80
CA THR A 185 5.75 -7.08 -17.41
C THR A 185 4.40 -7.69 -17.11
N GLY A 186 4.35 -8.71 -16.24
CA GLY A 186 3.09 -9.31 -15.77
C GLY A 186 2.41 -8.52 -14.64
N LEU A 187 2.85 -7.29 -14.37
CA LEU A 187 2.30 -6.43 -13.32
C LEU A 187 1.00 -5.78 -13.82
N ASN A 188 0.00 -5.59 -12.94
CA ASN A 188 -1.22 -4.89 -13.29
C ASN A 188 -0.89 -3.47 -13.82
N PRO A 189 -1.36 -3.08 -15.04
CA PRO A 189 -1.11 -1.75 -15.60
C PRO A 189 -1.55 -0.58 -14.72
N ALA A 190 -2.52 -0.78 -13.82
CA ALA A 190 -2.97 0.23 -12.86
C ALA A 190 -1.83 0.81 -12.02
N TRP A 191 -0.76 0.06 -11.75
CA TRP A 191 0.44 0.56 -11.07
C TRP A 191 1.08 1.77 -11.76
N ARG A 192 0.96 1.89 -13.09
CA ARG A 192 1.51 3.03 -13.85
C ARG A 192 0.73 4.32 -13.63
N LYS A 193 -0.54 4.19 -13.23
CA LYS A 193 -1.48 5.30 -13.04
C LYS A 193 -1.83 5.53 -11.57
N ALA A 194 -1.31 4.72 -10.65
CA ALA A 194 -1.59 4.84 -9.22
C ALA A 194 -0.73 5.94 -8.56
N ALA A 195 -1.32 6.66 -7.61
CA ALA A 195 -0.57 7.50 -6.66
C ALA A 195 -0.05 6.69 -5.48
N ALA A 196 -0.80 5.67 -5.05
CA ALA A 196 -0.46 4.84 -3.90
C ALA A 196 -1.15 3.49 -3.94
N HIS A 197 -0.66 2.58 -3.11
CA HIS A 197 -1.38 1.37 -2.70
C HIS A 197 -1.90 1.58 -1.28
N VAL A 198 -3.19 1.43 -1.05
CA VAL A 198 -3.79 1.50 0.28
C VAL A 198 -4.17 0.10 0.73
N ALA A 199 -3.77 -0.28 1.95
CA ALA A 199 -4.13 -1.53 2.57
C ALA A 199 -4.62 -1.31 4.01
N LEU A 200 -5.61 -2.10 4.42
CA LEU A 200 -6.05 -2.21 5.81
C LEU A 200 -6.56 -3.63 6.04
N GLY A 201 -6.82 -3.96 7.30
CA GLY A 201 -7.32 -5.28 7.61
C GLY A 201 -8.01 -5.39 8.94
N VAL A 202 -8.49 -6.59 9.20
CA VAL A 202 -9.00 -7.04 10.48
C VAL A 202 -8.12 -8.17 10.97
N SER A 203 -7.85 -8.19 12.28
CA SER A 203 -7.01 -9.21 12.89
C SER A 203 -7.67 -9.75 14.14
N TRP A 204 -7.34 -10.99 14.49
CA TRP A 204 -7.86 -11.64 15.70
C TRP A 204 -6.83 -12.57 16.35
N PRO A 205 -6.90 -12.74 17.68
CA PRO A 205 -6.02 -13.68 18.38
C PRO A 205 -6.43 -15.14 18.14
N GLU A 206 -5.50 -16.04 18.40
CA GLU A 206 -5.78 -17.48 18.46
C GLU A 206 -6.88 -17.79 19.50
N GLY A 207 -7.77 -18.72 19.17
CA GLY A 207 -8.90 -19.09 20.03
C GLY A 207 -10.13 -18.19 19.94
N THR A 208 -10.12 -17.18 19.06
CA THR A 208 -11.33 -16.41 18.71
C THR A 208 -12.44 -17.33 18.19
N SER A 209 -13.69 -17.08 18.55
CA SER A 209 -14.80 -17.93 18.13
C SER A 209 -15.06 -17.81 16.62
N VAL A 210 -15.52 -18.89 15.98
CA VAL A 210 -15.86 -18.88 14.54
C VAL A 210 -16.92 -17.81 14.22
N SER A 211 -17.86 -17.53 15.13
CA SER A 211 -18.86 -16.48 14.92
C SER A 211 -18.26 -15.08 14.90
N ASP A 212 -17.27 -14.82 15.77
CA ASP A 212 -16.59 -13.52 15.79
C ASP A 212 -15.66 -13.36 14.59
N ILE A 213 -14.97 -14.44 14.17
CA ILE A 213 -14.17 -14.44 12.94
C ILE A 213 -15.04 -14.09 11.73
N ARG A 214 -16.21 -14.72 11.56
CA ARG A 214 -17.13 -14.39 10.46
C ARG A 214 -17.61 -12.93 10.47
N LEU A 215 -17.81 -12.34 11.65
CA LEU A 215 -18.13 -10.92 11.75
C LEU A 215 -16.97 -10.04 11.25
N LEU A 216 -15.74 -10.41 11.57
CA LEU A 216 -14.55 -9.72 11.08
C LEU A 216 -14.38 -9.89 9.56
N GLU A 217 -14.60 -11.09 9.02
CA GLU A 217 -14.61 -11.35 7.57
C GLU A 217 -15.62 -10.44 6.86
N ASP A 218 -16.83 -10.27 7.42
CA ASP A 218 -17.86 -9.39 6.84
C ASP A 218 -17.45 -7.91 6.90
N ILE A 219 -16.72 -7.50 7.94
CA ILE A 219 -16.10 -6.16 8.00
C ILE A 219 -15.02 -6.00 6.92
N ALA A 220 -14.16 -7.00 6.72
CA ALA A 220 -13.12 -6.98 5.69
C ALA A 220 -13.73 -6.86 4.27
N LYS A 221 -14.79 -7.63 3.98
CA LYS A 221 -15.58 -7.50 2.73
C LYS A 221 -16.19 -6.11 2.59
N GLY A 222 -16.69 -5.53 3.68
CA GLY A 222 -17.17 -4.15 3.71
C GLY A 222 -16.10 -3.14 3.29
N TYR A 223 -14.85 -3.32 3.76
CA TYR A 223 -13.73 -2.48 3.35
C TYR A 223 -13.42 -2.61 1.85
N VAL A 224 -13.45 -3.83 1.30
CA VAL A 224 -13.28 -4.05 -0.16
C VAL A 224 -14.31 -3.25 -0.94
N GLY A 225 -15.60 -3.34 -0.56
CA GLY A 225 -16.67 -2.62 -1.26
C GLY A 225 -16.54 -1.10 -1.20
N VAL A 226 -16.12 -0.54 -0.06
CA VAL A 226 -15.87 0.90 0.08
C VAL A 226 -14.70 1.35 -0.79
N LEU A 227 -13.59 0.61 -0.78
CA LEU A 227 -12.41 0.95 -1.57
C LEU A 227 -12.66 0.76 -3.07
N GLU A 228 -13.37 -0.28 -3.49
CA GLU A 228 -13.80 -0.48 -4.87
C GLU A 228 -14.70 0.66 -5.36
N GLY A 229 -15.69 1.07 -4.57
CA GLY A 229 -16.56 2.19 -4.89
C GLY A 229 -15.82 3.55 -4.96
N LEU A 230 -14.68 3.67 -4.28
CA LEU A 230 -13.82 4.85 -4.36
C LEU A 230 -13.08 4.92 -5.71
N VAL A 231 -12.42 3.83 -6.10
CA VAL A 231 -11.48 3.83 -7.24
C VAL A 231 -12.14 3.49 -8.58
N GLY A 232 -13.26 2.76 -8.57
CA GLY A 232 -13.93 2.31 -9.77
C GLY A 232 -13.06 1.38 -10.64
N PRO A 233 -13.30 1.32 -11.95
CA PRO A 233 -12.61 0.39 -12.85
C PRO A 233 -11.13 0.75 -13.09
N ASP A 234 -10.73 2.00 -12.85
CA ASP A 234 -9.35 2.47 -13.06
C ASP A 234 -8.41 2.07 -11.90
N GLY A 235 -8.95 1.46 -10.86
CA GLY A 235 -8.18 0.95 -9.74
C GLY A 235 -7.48 -0.38 -10.03
N GLY A 236 -7.35 -1.17 -8.98
CA GLY A 236 -6.67 -2.46 -8.96
C GLY A 236 -6.26 -2.76 -7.53
N ALA A 237 -5.56 -3.85 -7.28
CA ALA A 237 -4.96 -4.13 -5.99
C ALA A 237 -3.62 -4.86 -6.15
N TYR A 238 -2.78 -4.78 -5.13
CA TYR A 238 -1.55 -5.53 -5.11
C TYR A 238 -1.85 -6.98 -4.69
N PHE A 239 -1.74 -7.91 -5.62
CA PHE A 239 -2.03 -9.34 -5.41
C PHE A 239 -1.46 -9.94 -4.11
N ASN A 240 -0.28 -9.50 -3.67
CA ASN A 240 0.37 -10.05 -2.47
C ASN A 240 -0.17 -9.46 -1.15
N GLU A 241 -0.92 -8.36 -1.18
CA GLU A 241 -1.46 -7.65 -0.02
C GLU A 241 -2.92 -7.24 -0.28
N ALA A 242 -3.74 -8.19 -0.72
CA ALA A 242 -5.12 -7.96 -1.11
C ALA A 242 -6.10 -8.94 -0.45
N SER A 243 -7.38 -8.70 -0.66
CA SER A 243 -8.46 -9.52 -0.11
C SER A 243 -8.63 -10.82 -0.88
N LEU A 244 -9.04 -11.89 -0.18
CA LEU A 244 -9.49 -13.14 -0.78
C LEU A 244 -10.98 -13.11 -1.19
N TYR A 245 -11.60 -11.94 -1.05
CA TYR A 245 -13.02 -11.72 -1.33
C TYR A 245 -13.23 -10.81 -2.54
N GLU A 246 -12.26 -10.76 -3.45
CA GLU A 246 -12.35 -9.93 -4.64
C GLU A 246 -13.34 -10.53 -5.65
N PRO A 247 -14.47 -9.88 -5.95
CA PRO A 247 -15.46 -10.46 -6.84
C PRO A 247 -14.94 -10.63 -8.27
N ASN A 248 -13.99 -9.80 -8.67
CA ASN A 248 -13.39 -9.75 -10.01
C ASN A 248 -11.85 -9.80 -9.93
N PHE A 249 -11.31 -10.77 -9.17
CA PHE A 249 -9.88 -10.87 -8.90
C PHE A 249 -9.00 -10.81 -10.17
N GLN A 250 -9.48 -11.33 -11.31
CA GLN A 250 -8.76 -11.27 -12.58
C GLN A 250 -8.40 -9.82 -12.96
N GLU A 251 -9.40 -8.94 -12.93
CA GLU A 251 -9.24 -7.53 -13.27
C GLU A 251 -8.52 -6.79 -12.15
N THR A 252 -8.94 -7.00 -10.91
CA THR A 252 -8.36 -6.32 -9.75
C THR A 252 -6.85 -6.58 -9.63
N PHE A 253 -6.39 -7.81 -9.84
CA PHE A 253 -4.99 -8.18 -9.62
C PHE A 253 -4.11 -8.17 -10.86
N PHE A 254 -4.70 -8.35 -12.04
CA PHE A 254 -3.94 -8.50 -13.28
C PHE A 254 -4.37 -7.54 -14.38
N GLY A 255 -5.57 -6.96 -14.30
CA GLY A 255 -6.15 -6.06 -15.28
C GLY A 255 -6.20 -6.68 -16.68
N ASP A 256 -6.06 -5.83 -17.70
CA ASP A 256 -5.99 -6.24 -19.10
C ASP A 256 -4.91 -7.28 -19.44
N HIS A 257 -3.92 -7.49 -18.57
CA HIS A 257 -2.90 -8.52 -18.76
C HIS A 257 -3.41 -9.95 -18.51
N TYR A 258 -4.57 -10.13 -17.86
CA TYR A 258 -5.04 -11.44 -17.44
C TYR A 258 -5.12 -12.45 -18.60
N SER A 259 -5.67 -12.06 -19.74
CA SER A 259 -5.81 -12.94 -20.91
C SER A 259 -4.47 -13.46 -21.44
N LYS A 260 -3.45 -12.59 -21.51
CA LYS A 260 -2.09 -12.94 -21.92
C LYS A 260 -1.40 -13.83 -20.88
N LEU A 261 -1.58 -13.51 -19.61
CA LEU A 261 -1.07 -14.30 -18.49
C LEU A 261 -1.68 -15.71 -18.47
N GLN A 262 -2.97 -15.83 -18.79
CA GLN A 262 -3.68 -17.09 -18.93
C GLN A 262 -3.15 -17.92 -20.11
N ALA A 263 -2.94 -17.30 -21.27
CA ALA A 263 -2.35 -18.00 -22.42
C ALA A 263 -0.94 -18.56 -22.12
N ILE A 264 -0.13 -17.81 -21.36
CA ILE A 264 1.17 -18.29 -20.88
C ILE A 264 0.98 -19.47 -19.91
N LYS A 265 0.06 -19.36 -18.96
CA LYS A 265 -0.27 -20.44 -18.02
C LYS A 265 -0.64 -21.73 -18.76
N ASP A 266 -1.48 -21.64 -19.78
CA ASP A 266 -1.93 -22.80 -20.57
C ASP A 266 -0.81 -23.43 -21.40
N GLN A 267 0.16 -22.62 -21.83
CA GLN A 267 1.33 -23.11 -22.55
C GLN A 267 2.29 -23.89 -21.64
N TYR A 268 2.56 -23.37 -20.42
CA TYR A 268 3.61 -23.91 -19.55
C TYR A 268 3.09 -24.90 -18.50
N ASP A 269 1.83 -24.82 -18.12
CA ASP A 269 1.18 -25.74 -17.18
C ASP A 269 -0.25 -26.10 -17.64
N PRO A 270 -0.38 -26.85 -18.75
CA PRO A 270 -1.67 -27.20 -19.35
C PRO A 270 -2.54 -28.12 -18.48
N VAL A 271 -1.94 -28.80 -17.51
CA VAL A 271 -2.65 -29.71 -16.59
C VAL A 271 -3.01 -29.03 -15.26
N GLY A 272 -2.57 -27.79 -15.05
CA GLY A 272 -2.88 -27.00 -13.86
C GLY A 272 -2.20 -27.49 -12.58
N LEU A 273 -1.00 -28.07 -12.66
CA LEU A 273 -0.26 -28.56 -11.49
C LEU A 273 -0.01 -27.47 -10.44
N PHE A 274 0.24 -26.24 -10.89
CA PHE A 274 0.54 -25.09 -10.04
C PHE A 274 -0.69 -24.20 -9.87
N VAL A 275 -1.37 -24.28 -8.74
CA VAL A 275 -2.58 -23.50 -8.45
C VAL A 275 -2.45 -22.81 -7.09
N VAL A 276 -2.92 -21.56 -7.04
CA VAL A 276 -3.00 -20.73 -5.82
C VAL A 276 -4.32 -19.98 -5.83
N VAL A 277 -4.82 -19.61 -4.66
CA VAL A 277 -6.09 -18.87 -4.53
C VAL A 277 -5.98 -17.55 -5.29
N GLU A 278 -6.99 -17.26 -6.11
CA GLU A 278 -7.06 -16.08 -7.00
C GLU A 278 -5.82 -15.90 -7.90
N GLY A 279 -5.10 -16.99 -8.16
CA GLY A 279 -4.01 -17.04 -9.14
C GLY A 279 -4.53 -17.09 -10.57
N VAL A 280 -3.61 -16.91 -11.53
CA VAL A 280 -3.97 -17.06 -12.95
C VAL A 280 -4.34 -18.52 -13.23
N GLY A 281 -5.55 -18.74 -13.72
CA GLY A 281 -6.12 -20.06 -14.00
C GLY A 281 -6.76 -20.77 -12.80
N SER A 282 -6.86 -20.14 -11.63
CA SER A 282 -7.45 -20.73 -10.42
C SER A 282 -8.98 -20.90 -10.52
N GLU A 283 -9.63 -20.09 -11.34
CA GLU A 283 -11.08 -20.12 -11.60
C GLU A 283 -11.56 -21.43 -12.22
N ARG A 284 -10.65 -22.23 -12.78
CA ARG A 284 -10.92 -23.59 -13.27
C ARG A 284 -11.03 -24.61 -12.16
N TRP A 285 -10.65 -24.26 -10.94
CA TRP A 285 -10.68 -25.13 -9.78
C TRP A 285 -11.81 -24.74 -8.84
N ASP A 286 -12.27 -25.68 -8.02
CA ASP A 286 -13.15 -25.41 -6.89
C ASP A 286 -12.48 -24.52 -5.83
N ASP A 287 -13.26 -24.05 -4.85
CA ASP A 287 -12.79 -23.06 -3.88
C ASP A 287 -11.69 -23.61 -2.95
N ALA A 288 -11.62 -24.94 -2.81
CA ALA A 288 -10.55 -25.64 -2.08
C ALA A 288 -9.28 -25.86 -2.93
N LEU A 289 -9.34 -25.58 -4.24
CA LEU A 289 -8.29 -25.86 -5.22
C LEU A 289 -7.92 -27.35 -5.32
N GLU A 290 -8.87 -28.23 -5.06
CA GLU A 290 -8.67 -29.68 -5.04
C GLU A 290 -9.20 -30.35 -6.33
N CYS A 291 -10.26 -29.80 -6.92
CA CYS A 291 -10.91 -30.37 -8.10
C CYS A 291 -11.07 -29.36 -9.23
N LEU A 292 -10.94 -29.81 -10.48
CA LEU A 292 -11.33 -29.03 -11.64
C LEU A 292 -12.86 -28.90 -11.71
N LYS A 293 -13.35 -27.69 -11.98
CA LYS A 293 -14.75 -27.41 -12.28
C LYS A 293 -15.12 -28.04 -13.63
N ALA A 294 -16.32 -28.64 -13.68
CA ALA A 294 -16.86 -29.31 -14.86
C ALA A 294 -17.38 -28.31 -15.91
#